data_AF-A0A2U4FP85-F1
#
_entry.id   AF-A0A2U4FP85-F1
#
_cell.length_a   1.000
_cell.length_b   1.000
_cell.length_c   1.000
_cell.angle_alpha   90.00
_cell.angle_beta   90.00
_cell.angle_gamma   90.00
#
_symmetry.space_group_name_H-M   'P 1'
#
loop_
_entity.id
_entity.type
_entity.pdbx_description
1 polymer ?
#
loop_
_entity_poly.entity_id
_entity_poly.type
_entity_poly.pdbx_seq_one_letter_code
_entity_poly.pdbx_strand_id
1 'polypeptide(L)'
;MIKILKLILIFFTAFFIVSDSNKYSNIYSIPIDELCMIRNVTGFPCPGCGMTRAHIEIFKLDFKKAFYYHPLFIFPSIIFFAVIFRKRFKIANYIYHNNYIIISILIIFIIVYIIRFVLLFPNEEPFTYNYDSIFYKLLTIIKNILK
;
A
#
# COMPACT_ATOMS: atom_id res chain seq x y z
N MET A 1 -9.41 -0.71 24.81
CA MET A 1 -9.73 -0.96 23.38
C MET A 1 -9.22 0.14 22.43
N ILE A 2 -9.54 1.43 22.61
CA ILE A 2 -9.13 2.51 21.67
C ILE A 2 -7.60 2.70 21.52
N LYS A 3 -6.80 2.48 22.57
CA LYS A 3 -5.33 2.55 22.46
C LYS A 3 -4.76 1.44 21.57
N ILE A 4 -5.34 0.24 21.59
CA ILE A 4 -4.94 -0.91 20.77
C ILE A 4 -5.31 -0.67 19.30
N LEU A 5 -6.53 -0.18 19.02
CA LEU A 5 -6.94 0.18 17.66
C LEU A 5 -6.02 1.25 17.05
N LYS A 6 -5.60 2.23 17.84
CA LYS A 6 -4.67 3.29 17.41
C LYS A 6 -3.24 2.79 17.22
N LEU A 7 -2.77 1.87 18.07
CA LEU A 7 -1.48 1.22 17.89
C LEU A 7 -1.47 0.33 16.64
N ILE A 8 -2.57 -0.40 16.38
CA ILE A 8 -2.78 -1.16 15.15
C ILE A 8 -2.78 -0.21 13.95
N LEU A 9 -3.44 0.94 14.01
CA LEU A 9 -3.46 1.91 12.91
C LEU A 9 -2.07 2.49 12.62
N ILE A 10 -1.31 2.84 13.67
CA ILE A 10 0.07 3.36 13.54
C ILE A 10 0.98 2.27 12.97
N PHE A 11 0.87 1.04 13.48
CA PHE A 11 1.61 -0.12 12.98
C PHE A 11 1.21 -0.43 11.53
N PHE A 12 -0.07 -0.30 11.16
CA PHE A 12 -0.59 -0.52 9.81
C PHE A 12 -0.11 0.56 8.83
N THR A 13 -0.07 1.83 9.25
CA THR A 13 0.52 2.92 8.46
C THR A 13 2.03 2.79 8.34
N ALA A 14 2.75 2.34 9.39
CA ALA A 14 4.18 2.10 9.34
C ALA A 14 4.50 0.86 8.46
N PHE A 15 3.68 -0.18 8.54
CA PHE A 15 3.77 -1.39 7.73
C PHE A 15 3.56 -1.09 6.24
N PHE A 16 2.61 -0.22 5.88
CA PHE A 16 2.42 0.25 4.50
C PHE A 16 3.17 1.55 4.12
N ILE A 17 4.12 1.96 4.96
CA ILE A 17 5.27 2.82 4.57
C ILE A 17 6.51 1.96 4.27
N VAL A 18 6.54 0.70 4.72
CA VAL A 18 7.71 -0.20 4.64
C VAL A 18 7.50 -1.38 3.68
N SER A 19 6.30 -1.60 3.15
CA SER A 19 5.96 -2.83 2.38
C SER A 19 5.25 -2.53 1.05
N ASP A 20 5.99 -2.37 -0.08
CA ASP A 20 5.59 -2.63 -1.51
C ASP A 20 6.42 -1.88 -2.60
N SER A 21 6.46 -2.30 -3.89
CA SER A 21 7.10 -3.49 -4.52
C SER A 21 7.24 -3.36 -6.08
N ASN A 22 7.23 -4.48 -6.81
CA ASN A 22 8.32 -4.94 -7.68
C ASN A 22 8.24 -4.63 -9.19
N LYS A 23 9.40 -4.46 -9.84
CA LYS A 23 9.67 -4.53 -11.29
C LYS A 23 9.40 -3.22 -12.05
N TYR A 24 10.45 -2.42 -12.21
CA TYR A 24 10.55 -1.33 -13.20
C TYR A 24 11.93 -1.39 -13.85
N SER A 25 12.17 -2.43 -14.65
CA SER A 25 13.52 -2.79 -15.12
C SER A 25 14.09 -1.89 -16.24
N ASN A 26 13.66 -0.64 -16.41
CA ASN A 26 14.22 0.21 -17.48
C ASN A 26 14.27 1.73 -17.24
N ILE A 27 13.88 2.28 -16.09
CA ILE A 27 13.89 3.76 -15.91
C ILE A 27 14.44 4.23 -14.56
N TYR A 28 14.32 3.46 -13.47
CA TYR A 28 14.73 3.91 -12.14
C TYR A 28 15.61 2.87 -11.43
N SER A 29 16.73 3.34 -10.88
CA SER A 29 17.95 2.54 -10.62
C SER A 29 18.16 2.11 -9.17
N ILE A 30 17.09 2.00 -8.37
CA ILE A 30 17.17 1.59 -6.95
C ILE A 30 16.22 0.41 -6.71
N PRO A 31 16.71 -0.75 -6.23
CA PRO A 31 15.88 -1.89 -5.86
C PRO A 31 15.20 -1.65 -4.50
N ILE A 32 14.16 -0.83 -4.50
CA ILE A 32 13.27 -0.57 -3.35
C ILE A 32 12.35 -1.78 -3.08
N ASP A 33 12.29 -2.73 -4.00
CA ASP A 33 11.00 -3.16 -4.53
C ASP A 33 10.72 -4.66 -4.37
N GLU A 34 11.51 -5.39 -3.57
CA GLU A 34 11.10 -6.73 -3.10
C GLU A 34 10.07 -6.68 -1.96
N LEU A 35 10.01 -5.59 -1.18
CA LEU A 35 9.51 -5.61 0.21
C LEU A 35 7.98 -5.84 0.43
N CYS A 36 7.19 -6.18 -0.60
CA CYS A 36 5.85 -6.74 -0.36
C CYS A 36 5.97 -8.24 -0.08
N MET A 37 6.26 -8.60 1.18
CA MET A 37 6.23 -10.00 1.66
C MET A 37 4.92 -10.69 1.25
N ILE A 38 3.79 -9.97 1.30
CA ILE A 38 2.47 -10.48 0.94
C ILE A 38 2.43 -10.89 -0.54
N ARG A 39 2.92 -10.04 -1.46
CA ARG A 39 2.92 -10.32 -2.90
C ARG A 39 3.93 -11.39 -3.28
N ASN A 40 5.08 -11.46 -2.61
CA ASN A 40 6.08 -12.52 -2.86
C ASN A 40 5.62 -13.88 -2.37
N VAL A 41 4.85 -13.94 -1.27
CA VAL A 41 4.28 -15.19 -0.78
C VAL A 41 3.06 -15.60 -1.61
N THR A 42 2.07 -14.72 -1.74
CA THR A 42 0.73 -15.06 -2.29
C THR A 42 0.61 -14.84 -3.80
N GLY A 43 1.42 -13.94 -4.37
CA GLY A 43 1.28 -13.49 -5.76
C GLY A 43 0.28 -12.36 -5.96
N PHE A 44 -0.62 -12.09 -5.00
CA PHE A 44 -1.68 -11.09 -5.15
C PHE A 44 -1.26 -9.68 -4.72
N PRO A 45 -1.78 -8.63 -5.39
CA PRO A 45 -1.60 -7.27 -4.93
C PRO A 45 -2.40 -7.03 -3.64
N CYS A 46 -1.84 -6.22 -2.73
CA CYS A 46 -2.41 -5.87 -1.44
C CYS A 46 -2.98 -4.44 -1.47
N PRO A 47 -3.74 -4.00 -0.45
CA PRO A 47 -4.34 -2.65 -0.45
C PRO A 47 -3.32 -1.50 -0.39
N GLY A 48 -2.06 -1.79 -0.05
CA GLY A 48 -0.96 -0.83 -0.13
C GLY A 48 -0.24 -0.80 -1.49
N CYS A 49 -0.59 -1.65 -2.46
CA CYS A 49 0.16 -1.74 -3.71
C CYS A 49 0.19 -0.41 -4.47
N GLY A 50 1.40 0.06 -4.80
CA GLY A 50 1.65 1.34 -5.48
C GLY A 50 1.85 2.56 -4.56
N MET A 51 1.71 2.43 -3.24
CA MET A 51 1.94 3.51 -2.27
C MET A 51 3.36 4.08 -2.33
N THR A 52 4.37 3.21 -2.28
CA THR A 52 5.78 3.61 -2.29
C THR A 52 6.17 4.29 -3.60
N ARG A 53 5.68 3.75 -4.72
CA ARG A 53 5.90 4.33 -6.06
C ARG A 53 5.28 5.71 -6.17
N ALA A 54 4.08 5.90 -5.63
CA ALA A 54 3.45 7.22 -5.59
C ALA A 54 4.33 8.24 -4.85
N HIS A 55 4.89 7.87 -3.70
CA HIS A 55 5.79 8.75 -2.95
C HIS A 55 7.11 9.04 -3.69
N ILE A 56 7.71 8.03 -4.33
CA ILE A 56 8.92 8.21 -5.16
C ILE A 56 8.67 9.20 -6.29
N GLU A 57 7.53 9.12 -6.98
CA GLU A 57 7.19 10.03 -8.07
C GLU A 57 6.98 11.47 -7.58
N ILE A 58 6.47 11.67 -6.36
CA ILE A 58 6.41 13.02 -5.75
C ILE A 58 7.81 13.58 -5.54
N PHE A 59 8.76 12.76 -5.07
CA PHE A 59 10.15 13.21 -4.92
C PHE A 59 10.79 13.57 -6.27
N LYS A 60 10.31 12.97 -7.37
CA LYS A 60 10.66 13.36 -8.75
C LYS A 60 9.83 14.52 -9.28
N LEU A 61 8.94 15.10 -8.48
CA LEU A 61 7.98 16.16 -8.84
C LEU A 61 6.98 15.74 -9.94
N ASP A 62 6.78 14.45 -10.18
CA ASP A 62 5.80 13.91 -11.13
C ASP A 62 4.50 13.54 -10.40
N PHE A 63 3.67 14.55 -10.15
CA PHE A 63 2.37 14.35 -9.49
C PHE A 63 1.41 13.49 -10.31
N LYS A 64 1.48 13.55 -11.64
CA LYS A 64 0.58 12.79 -12.52
C LYS A 64 0.80 11.30 -12.33
N LYS A 65 2.07 10.85 -12.34
CA LYS A 65 2.40 9.45 -12.05
C LYS A 65 2.15 9.08 -10.59
N ALA A 66 2.34 9.99 -9.64
CA ALA A 66 2.04 9.72 -8.24
C ALA A 66 0.56 9.33 -8.01
N PHE A 67 -0.38 10.10 -8.59
CA PHE A 67 -1.81 9.79 -8.51
C PHE A 67 -2.19 8.53 -9.30
N TYR A 68 -1.52 8.25 -10.41
CA TYR A 68 -1.71 7.03 -11.17
C TYR A 68 -1.39 5.79 -10.32
N TYR A 69 -0.27 5.80 -9.60
CA TYR A 69 0.13 4.66 -8.78
C TYR A 69 -0.81 4.44 -7.58
N HIS A 70 -1.10 5.48 -6.81
CA HIS A 70 -2.03 5.34 -5.70
C HIS A 70 -2.77 6.66 -5.39
N PRO A 71 -4.04 6.84 -5.78
CA PRO A 71 -4.73 8.12 -5.63
C PRO A 71 -4.84 8.60 -4.18
N LEU A 72 -4.89 7.68 -3.20
CA LEU A 72 -4.91 8.00 -1.77
C LEU A 72 -3.53 7.97 -1.09
N PHE A 73 -2.41 8.09 -1.80
CA PHE A 73 -1.09 8.02 -1.19
C PHE A 73 -0.86 9.08 -0.08
N ILE A 74 -1.56 10.22 -0.17
CA ILE A 74 -1.42 11.35 0.76
C ILE A 74 -2.03 11.03 2.13
N PHE A 75 -3.09 10.22 2.17
CA PHE A 75 -3.88 10.03 3.40
C PHE A 75 -3.11 9.32 4.52
N PRO A 76 -2.38 8.23 4.28
CA PRO A 76 -1.51 7.63 5.31
C PRO A 76 -0.45 8.60 5.83
N SER A 77 0.14 9.41 4.94
CA SER A 77 1.13 10.43 5.31
C SER A 77 0.53 11.54 6.18
N ILE A 78 -0.71 11.97 5.90
CA ILE A 78 -1.46 12.90 6.77
C ILE A 78 -1.73 12.28 8.14
N ILE A 79 -2.17 11.02 8.19
CA ILE A 79 -2.45 10.33 9.46
C ILE A 79 -1.17 10.19 10.28
N PHE A 80 -0.07 9.80 9.64
CA PHE A 80 1.24 9.70 10.29
C PHE A 80 1.70 11.05 10.86
N PHE A 81 1.56 12.12 10.08
CA PHE A 81 1.85 13.48 10.55
C PHE A 81 0.96 13.90 11.72
N ALA A 82 -0.35 13.61 11.63
CA ALA A 82 -1.31 13.92 12.69
C ALA A 82 -0.95 13.19 14.00
N VAL A 83 -0.45 11.96 13.94
CA VAL A 83 0.00 11.20 15.11
C VAL A 83 1.25 11.82 15.74
N ILE A 84 2.27 12.15 14.94
CA ILE A 84 3.54 12.71 15.43
C ILE A 84 3.33 14.08 16.06
N PHE A 85 2.62 14.97 15.36
CA PHE A 85 2.48 16.36 15.77
C PHE A 85 1.22 16.65 16.59
N ARG A 86 0.51 15.62 17.07
CA ARG A 86 -0.72 15.76 17.87
C ARG A 86 -0.60 16.70 19.06
N LYS A 87 0.59 16.79 19.69
CA LYS A 87 0.84 17.66 20.85
C LYS A 87 1.19 19.10 20.46
N ARG A 88 1.61 19.35 19.21
CA ARG A 88 2.03 20.67 18.73
C ARG A 88 0.93 21.40 17.98
N PHE A 89 0.10 20.70 17.22
CA PHE A 89 -0.99 21.31 16.45
C PHE A 89 -2.37 20.88 16.94
N LYS A 90 -3.25 21.85 17.21
CA LYS A 90 -4.65 21.60 17.61
C LYS A 90 -5.42 20.78 16.57
N ILE A 91 -5.17 21.03 15.28
CA ILE A 91 -5.81 20.32 14.17
C ILE A 91 -5.41 18.83 14.15
N ALA A 92 -4.12 18.54 14.40
CA ALA A 92 -3.61 17.17 14.46
C ALA A 92 -4.21 16.42 15.65
N ASN A 93 -4.36 17.10 16.79
CA ASN A 93 -5.03 16.53 17.95
C ASN A 93 -6.51 16.21 17.67
N TYR A 94 -7.23 17.11 16.98
CA TYR A 94 -8.63 16.90 16.58
C TYR A 94 -8.79 15.68 15.68
N ILE A 95 -7.98 15.58 14.61
CA ILE A 95 -7.99 14.43 13.68
C ILE A 95 -7.66 13.13 14.43
N TYR A 96 -6.66 13.15 15.31
CA TYR A 96 -6.24 11.99 16.09
C TYR A 96 -7.30 11.50 17.10
N HIS A 97 -8.11 12.41 17.65
CA HIS A 97 -9.16 12.07 18.62
C HIS A 97 -10.49 11.71 17.99
N ASN A 98 -10.76 12.17 16.76
CA ASN A 98 -12.00 11.90 16.07
C ASN A 98 -11.96 10.55 15.32
N ASN A 99 -12.47 9.51 15.96
CA ASN A 99 -12.49 8.15 15.39
C ASN A 99 -13.31 8.06 14.09
N TYR A 100 -14.34 8.89 13.92
CA TYR A 100 -15.16 8.88 12.70
C TYR A 100 -14.32 9.24 11.47
N ILE A 101 -13.43 10.24 11.58
CA ILE A 101 -12.54 10.66 10.49
C ILE A 101 -11.63 9.50 10.07
N ILE A 102 -11.02 8.81 11.05
CA ILE A 102 -10.11 7.69 10.78
C ILE A 102 -10.85 6.52 10.11
N ILE A 103 -12.05 6.19 10.62
CA ILE A 103 -12.89 5.12 10.06
C ILE A 103 -13.33 5.46 8.64
N SER A 104 -13.79 6.70 8.40
CA SER A 104 -14.18 7.14 7.05
C SER A 104 -13.02 7.04 6.06
N ILE A 105 -11.81 7.45 6.45
CA ILE A 105 -10.62 7.34 5.58
C ILE A 105 -10.30 5.87 5.27
N LEU A 106 -10.35 4.98 6.27
CA LEU A 106 -10.14 3.54 6.07
C LEU A 106 -11.19 2.94 5.12
N ILE A 107 -12.46 3.30 5.28
CA ILE A 107 -13.54 2.82 4.41
C ILE A 107 -13.30 3.27 2.96
N ILE A 108 -12.98 4.56 2.74
CA ILE A 108 -12.66 5.08 1.41
C ILE A 108 -11.46 4.34 0.82
N PHE A 109 -10.43 4.06 1.63
CA PHE A 109 -9.25 3.33 1.23
C PHE A 109 -9.58 1.93 0.69
N ILE A 110 -10.40 1.19 1.44
CA ILE A 110 -10.84 -0.16 1.07
C ILE A 110 -11.73 -0.12 -0.18
N ILE A 111 -12.66 0.83 -0.27
CA ILE A 111 -13.53 0.99 -1.44
C ILE A 111 -12.69 1.23 -2.70
N VAL A 112 -11.74 2.18 -2.64
CA VAL A 112 -10.89 2.47 -3.79
C VAL A 112 -9.99 1.30 -4.14
N TYR A 113 -9.47 0.57 -3.15
CA TYR A 113 -8.75 -0.67 -3.40
C TYR A 113 -9.61 -1.69 -4.15
N ILE A 114 -10.85 -1.97 -3.69
CA ILE A 114 -11.74 -2.94 -4.33
C ILE A 114 -12.07 -2.51 -5.76
N ILE A 115 -12.44 -1.24 -5.97
CA ILE A 115 -12.76 -0.71 -7.31
C ILE A 115 -11.55 -0.88 -8.23
N ARG A 116 -10.35 -0.47 -7.79
CA ARG A 116 -9.13 -0.59 -8.59
C ARG A 116 -8.73 -2.04 -8.83
N PHE A 117 -8.89 -2.90 -7.84
CA PHE A 117 -8.60 -4.32 -7.97
C PHE A 117 -9.48 -4.95 -9.05
N VAL A 118 -10.78 -4.70 -9.04
CA VAL A 118 -11.71 -5.25 -10.06
C VAL A 118 -11.43 -4.68 -11.45
N LEU A 119 -11.03 -3.42 -11.56
CA LEU A 119 -10.80 -2.76 -12.85
C LEU A 119 -9.42 -3.05 -13.48
N LEU A 120 -8.37 -3.17 -12.66
CA LEU A 120 -6.98 -3.20 -13.15
C LEU A 120 -6.34 -4.60 -13.04
N PHE A 121 -6.84 -5.46 -12.15
CA PHE A 121 -6.33 -6.83 -12.03
C PHE A 121 -6.79 -7.68 -13.23
N PRO A 122 -5.92 -8.51 -13.84
CA PRO A 122 -4.52 -8.81 -13.49
C PRO A 122 -3.46 -8.12 -14.38
N ASN A 123 -3.86 -7.20 -15.27
CA ASN A 123 -3.07 -6.83 -16.43
C ASN A 123 -2.37 -5.46 -16.32
N GLU A 124 -2.78 -4.60 -15.37
CA GLU A 124 -2.22 -3.25 -15.24
C GLU A 124 -1.54 -3.01 -13.89
N GLU A 125 -0.38 -2.35 -13.92
CA GLU A 125 0.33 -1.96 -12.71
C GLU A 125 -0.45 -0.88 -11.94
N PRO A 126 -0.55 -0.98 -10.60
CA PRO A 126 0.14 -1.89 -9.69
C PRO A 126 -0.59 -3.22 -9.39
N PHE A 127 -1.70 -3.52 -10.05
CA PHE A 127 -2.56 -4.68 -9.79
C PHE A 127 -2.21 -5.91 -10.66
N THR A 128 -0.93 -6.25 -10.80
CA THR A 128 -0.49 -7.43 -11.55
C THR A 128 -0.16 -8.61 -10.64
N TYR A 129 -0.47 -9.83 -11.09
CA TYR A 129 -0.11 -11.06 -10.35
C TYR A 129 1.40 -11.34 -10.42
N ASN A 130 2.02 -11.68 -9.30
CA ASN A 130 3.42 -12.07 -9.25
C ASN A 130 3.57 -13.59 -9.44
N TYR A 131 3.93 -13.99 -10.66
CA TYR A 131 4.20 -15.38 -11.03
C TYR A 131 5.52 -15.93 -10.44
N ASP A 132 6.39 -15.08 -9.92
CA ASP A 132 7.59 -15.51 -9.18
C ASP A 132 7.29 -15.85 -7.71
N SER A 133 6.03 -15.75 -7.29
CA SER A 133 5.60 -16.01 -5.92
C SER A 133 5.80 -17.46 -5.48
N ILE A 134 6.03 -17.63 -4.17
CA ILE A 134 6.21 -18.95 -3.54
C ILE A 134 4.97 -19.82 -3.80
N PHE A 135 3.78 -19.24 -3.64
CA PHE A 135 2.52 -19.96 -3.85
C PHE A 135 2.37 -20.47 -5.29
N TYR A 136 2.64 -19.62 -6.30
CA TYR A 136 2.55 -20.03 -7.71
C TYR A 136 3.57 -21.13 -8.06
N LYS A 137 4.81 -21.00 -7.55
CA LYS A 137 5.87 -22.01 -7.73
C LYS A 137 5.47 -23.36 -7.12
N LEU A 138 4.96 -23.36 -5.88
CA LEU A 138 4.48 -24.58 -5.22
C LEU A 138 3.34 -25.24 -6.00
N LEU A 139 2.34 -24.47 -6.44
CA LEU A 139 1.25 -24.99 -7.26
C LEU A 139 1.74 -25.60 -8.57
N THR A 140 2.71 -24.97 -9.22
CA THR A 140 3.30 -25.46 -10.47
C THR A 140 4.04 -26.78 -10.27
N ILE A 141 4.81 -26.90 -9.17
CA ILE A 141 5.50 -28.15 -8.82
C ILE A 141 4.49 -29.27 -8.55
N ILE A 142 3.45 -29.01 -7.74
CA ILE A 142 2.40 -29.99 -7.43
C ILE A 142 1.68 -30.44 -8.72
N LYS A 143 1.32 -29.50 -9.60
CA LYS A 143 0.67 -29.80 -10.88
C LYS A 143 1.55 -30.64 -11.81
N ASN A 144 2.86 -30.42 -11.79
CA ASN A 144 3.80 -31.22 -12.57
C ASN A 144 4.03 -32.62 -12.00
N ILE A 145 3.87 -32.82 -10.69
CA ILE A 145 3.96 -34.14 -10.04
C ILE A 145 2.68 -34.96 -10.27
N LEU A 146 1.52 -34.31 -10.33
CA LEU A 146 0.20 -34.95 -10.53
C LEU A 146 -0.11 -35.27 -12.01
N LYS A 147 0.69 -34.80 -12.95
CA LYS A 147 0.54 -35.02 -14.39
C LYS A 147 1.45 -36.14 -14.86
#